data_AF-A0AAE3IWV4-F1
#
_entry.id   AF-A0AAE3IWV4-F1
#
_cell.length_a   1.000
_cell.length_b   1.000
_cell.length_c   1.000
_cell.angle_alpha   90.00
_cell.angle_beta   90.00
_cell.angle_gamma   90.00
#
_symmetry.space_group_name_H-M   'P 1'
#
loop_
_entity.id
_entity.type
_entity.pdbx_description
1 polymer ?
#
loop_
_entity_poly.entity_id
_entity_poly.type
_entity_poly.pdbx_seq_one_letter_code
_entity_poly.pdbx_strand_id
1 'polypeptide(L)'
;MGLYDEFLLRKKNGETLHLEQLTPDLLWKLFIEEEIPNNRIANLFDVKPSKIAYLRKKHGITIRHSILEEFMDEIPAELNETAKNELLQEDNVTKIAKAITHFAFRNGPIEAIHADRSKNITDADMKILNKFMVNRLAYIILLIKENRWYEVKFIVNQLDKMFGNNWDEAVPDDGGMEALLKEDIKKAWDRL
;
A
#
# COMPACT_ATOMS: atom_id res chain seq x y z
N MET A 1 -26.82 -17.36 1.54
CA MET A 1 -26.41 -18.66 2.09
C MET A 1 -24.90 -18.62 2.17
N GLY A 2 -24.30 -18.97 3.31
CA GLY A 2 -22.85 -18.90 3.49
C GLY A 2 -22.12 -20.02 2.72
N LEU A 3 -20.82 -19.83 2.48
CA LEU A 3 -19.95 -20.85 1.88
C LEU A 3 -19.93 -22.13 2.74
N TYR A 4 -19.96 -21.98 4.08
CA TYR A 4 -20.08 -23.11 4.98
C TYR A 4 -21.36 -23.93 4.75
N ASP A 5 -22.49 -23.25 4.54
CA ASP A 5 -23.78 -23.91 4.28
C ASP A 5 -23.79 -24.62 2.93
N GLU A 6 -23.14 -24.05 1.92
CA GLU A 6 -22.96 -24.67 0.60
C GLU A 6 -22.18 -25.98 0.70
N PHE A 7 -21.06 -25.99 1.43
CA PHE A 7 -20.28 -27.20 1.67
C PHE A 7 -21.07 -28.24 2.47
N LEU A 8 -21.86 -27.82 3.46
CA LEU A 8 -22.75 -28.73 4.19
C LEU A 8 -23.81 -29.37 3.27
N LEU A 9 -24.39 -28.60 2.36
CA LEU A 9 -25.40 -29.11 1.42
C LEU A 9 -24.78 -30.14 0.46
N ARG A 10 -23.60 -29.83 -0.08
CA ARG A 10 -22.84 -30.75 -0.94
C ARG A 10 -22.54 -32.08 -0.23
N LYS A 11 -22.07 -32.02 1.02
CA LYS A 11 -21.82 -33.21 1.83
C LYS A 11 -23.10 -34.01 2.14
N LYS A 12 -24.23 -33.33 2.41
CA LYS A 12 -25.54 -33.97 2.59
C LYS A 12 -26.02 -34.67 1.32
N ASN A 13 -25.68 -34.14 0.15
CA ASN A 13 -25.99 -34.73 -1.15
C ASN A 13 -25.06 -35.90 -1.53
N GLY A 14 -24.17 -36.32 -0.62
CA GLY A 14 -23.26 -37.45 -0.82
C GLY A 14 -21.94 -37.11 -1.51
N GLU A 15 -21.66 -35.82 -1.74
CA GLU A 15 -20.39 -35.39 -2.31
C GLU A 15 -19.24 -35.53 -1.31
N THR A 16 -18.12 -36.10 -1.76
CA THR A 16 -16.88 -36.14 -0.99
C THR A 16 -16.08 -34.87 -1.24
N LEU A 17 -15.87 -34.07 -0.20
CA LEU A 17 -15.07 -32.85 -0.28
C LEU A 17 -13.59 -33.16 -0.03
N HIS A 18 -12.75 -32.81 -1.00
CA HIS A 18 -11.31 -33.05 -0.94
C HIS A 18 -10.60 -31.82 -0.36
N LEU A 19 -9.61 -32.02 0.51
CA LEU A 19 -8.90 -30.91 1.16
C LEU A 19 -8.16 -30.02 0.15
N GLU A 20 -7.78 -30.58 -0.99
CA GLU A 20 -7.15 -29.87 -2.11
C GLU A 20 -8.07 -28.79 -2.71
N GLN A 21 -9.38 -28.89 -2.48
CA GLN A 21 -10.36 -27.88 -2.89
C GLN A 21 -10.40 -26.69 -1.92
N LEU A 22 -9.84 -26.82 -0.71
CA LEU A 22 -9.78 -25.75 0.28
C LEU A 22 -8.61 -24.80 -0.05
N THR A 23 -8.84 -23.92 -1.01
CA THR A 23 -7.89 -22.86 -1.37
C THR A 23 -7.72 -21.86 -0.21
N PRO A 24 -6.62 -21.07 -0.21
CA PRO A 24 -6.43 -20.01 0.79
C PRO A 24 -7.63 -19.06 0.89
N ASP A 25 -8.23 -18.66 -0.24
CA ASP A 25 -9.37 -17.74 -0.27
C ASP A 25 -10.63 -18.35 0.35
N LEU A 26 -10.90 -19.63 0.08
CA LEU A 26 -12.04 -20.33 0.68
C LEU A 26 -11.82 -20.54 2.19
N LEU A 27 -10.57 -20.82 2.59
CA LEU A 27 -10.20 -20.94 4.00
C LEU A 27 -10.27 -19.58 4.73
N TRP A 28 -9.92 -18.49 4.06
CA TRP A 28 -10.10 -17.12 4.56
C TRP A 28 -11.57 -16.82 4.80
N LYS A 29 -12.41 -17.00 3.78
CA LYS A 29 -13.84 -16.78 3.88
C LYS A 29 -14.51 -17.60 5.00
N LEU A 30 -14.19 -18.90 5.08
CA LEU A 30 -14.73 -19.76 6.14
C LEU A 30 -14.27 -19.32 7.53
N PHE A 31 -12.98 -19.02 7.71
CA PHE A 31 -12.41 -18.82 9.04
C PHE A 31 -12.51 -17.37 9.54
N ILE A 32 -12.30 -16.39 8.67
CA ILE A 32 -12.29 -14.95 8.98
C ILE A 32 -13.69 -14.36 8.77
N GLU A 33 -14.26 -14.46 7.57
CA GLU A 33 -15.53 -13.79 7.25
C GLU A 33 -16.75 -14.47 7.88
N GLU A 34 -16.80 -15.80 7.86
CA GLU A 34 -17.92 -16.60 8.40
C GLU A 34 -17.66 -17.11 9.83
N GLU A 35 -16.51 -16.76 10.41
CA GLU A 35 -16.09 -17.10 11.78
C GLU A 35 -16.19 -18.60 12.14
N ILE A 36 -16.03 -19.49 11.15
CA ILE A 36 -16.20 -20.93 11.35
C ILE A 36 -14.94 -21.51 12.02
N PRO A 37 -15.07 -22.14 13.21
CA PRO A 37 -13.91 -22.66 13.93
C PRO A 37 -13.28 -23.88 13.23
N ASN A 38 -11.99 -24.09 13.47
CA ASN A 38 -11.18 -25.14 12.83
C ASN A 38 -11.79 -26.55 12.90
N ASN A 39 -12.49 -26.87 13.99
CA ASN A 39 -13.17 -28.16 14.16
C ASN A 39 -14.34 -28.34 13.18
N ARG A 40 -15.13 -27.29 12.94
CA ARG A 40 -16.25 -27.34 11.99
C ARG A 40 -15.74 -27.38 10.55
N ILE A 41 -14.71 -26.60 10.22
CA ILE A 41 -14.05 -26.69 8.91
C ILE A 41 -13.46 -28.09 8.69
N ALA A 42 -12.75 -28.63 9.68
CA ALA A 42 -12.17 -29.98 9.62
C ALA A 42 -13.22 -31.06 9.36
N ASN A 43 -14.41 -30.94 9.96
CA ASN A 43 -15.52 -31.86 9.75
C ASN A 43 -16.09 -31.82 8.33
N LEU A 44 -15.95 -30.72 7.58
CA LEU A 44 -16.38 -30.69 6.18
C LEU A 44 -15.52 -31.62 5.31
N PHE A 45 -14.21 -31.62 5.53
CA PHE A 45 -13.22 -32.32 4.72
C PHE A 45 -12.72 -33.64 5.33
N ASP A 46 -13.33 -34.08 6.44
CA ASP A 46 -12.97 -35.32 7.17
C ASP A 46 -11.49 -35.41 7.56
N VAL A 47 -10.93 -34.28 8.03
CA VAL A 47 -9.54 -34.18 8.48
C VAL A 47 -9.44 -33.83 9.97
N LYS A 48 -8.23 -33.90 10.54
CA LYS A 48 -7.99 -33.44 11.92
C LYS A 48 -8.01 -31.91 11.99
N PRO A 49 -8.55 -31.29 13.06
CA PRO A 49 -8.50 -29.83 13.27
C PRO A 49 -7.09 -29.24 13.23
N SER A 50 -6.08 -30.00 13.64
CA SER A 50 -4.67 -29.59 13.56
C SER A 50 -4.19 -29.36 12.13
N LYS A 51 -4.76 -30.07 11.13
CA LYS A 51 -4.43 -29.89 9.72
C LYS A 51 -4.94 -28.55 9.19
N ILE A 52 -6.16 -28.16 9.59
CA ILE A 52 -6.73 -26.84 9.27
C ILE A 52 -5.93 -25.73 9.96
N ALA A 53 -5.60 -25.90 11.25
CA ALA A 53 -4.78 -24.94 11.97
C ALA A 53 -3.39 -24.74 11.33
N TYR A 54 -2.77 -25.82 10.85
CA TYR A 54 -1.49 -25.76 10.12
C TYR A 54 -1.64 -25.01 8.80
N LEU A 55 -2.62 -25.35 7.96
CA LEU A 55 -2.85 -24.67 6.67
C LEU A 55 -3.07 -23.18 6.86
N ARG A 56 -3.91 -22.81 7.84
CA ARG A 56 -4.15 -21.41 8.19
C ARG A 56 -2.86 -20.67 8.52
N LYS A 57 -2.05 -21.21 9.44
CA LYS A 57 -0.78 -20.58 9.83
C LYS A 57 0.20 -20.50 8.65
N LYS A 58 0.27 -21.54 7.83
CA LYS A 58 1.11 -21.58 6.63
C LYS A 58 0.76 -20.47 5.64
N HIS A 59 -0.52 -20.12 5.54
CA HIS A 59 -1.04 -19.07 4.65
C HIS A 59 -1.32 -17.75 5.35
N GLY A 60 -0.90 -17.56 6.62
CA GLY A 60 -1.12 -16.31 7.37
C GLY A 60 -2.56 -16.06 7.84
N ILE A 61 -3.49 -16.99 7.62
CA ILE A 61 -4.93 -16.85 7.90
C ILE A 61 -5.22 -16.93 9.41
N THR A 62 -5.02 -15.81 10.09
CA THR A 62 -5.20 -15.66 11.53
C THR A 62 -5.99 -14.39 11.84
N ILE A 63 -6.76 -14.40 12.94
CA ILE A 63 -7.50 -13.21 13.40
C ILE A 63 -6.54 -12.03 13.59
N ARG A 64 -5.33 -12.29 14.10
CA ARG A 64 -4.28 -11.27 14.25
C ARG A 64 -3.88 -10.65 12.91
N HIS A 65 -3.81 -11.44 11.84
CA HIS A 65 -3.44 -10.95 10.52
C HIS A 65 -4.59 -10.23 9.82
N SER A 66 -5.84 -10.71 9.96
CA SER A 66 -7.00 -10.04 9.38
C SER A 66 -7.24 -8.66 9.99
N ILE A 67 -7.07 -8.52 11.30
CA ILE A 67 -7.14 -7.20 11.98
C ILE A 67 -6.03 -6.27 11.46
N LEU A 68 -4.84 -6.81 11.17
CA LEU A 68 -3.74 -6.02 10.62
C LEU A 68 -4.06 -5.56 9.18
N GLU A 69 -4.63 -6.43 8.35
CA GLU A 69 -5.06 -6.06 6.99
C GLU A 69 -6.17 -5.02 7.02
N GLU A 70 -7.19 -5.20 7.86
CA GLU A 70 -8.26 -4.22 8.07
C GLU A 70 -7.72 -2.86 8.57
N PHE A 71 -6.79 -2.88 9.52
CA PHE A 71 -6.12 -1.67 10.00
C PHE A 71 -5.26 -0.98 8.92
N MET A 72 -4.70 -1.75 7.99
CA MET A 72 -3.93 -1.18 6.88
C MET A 72 -4.82 -0.56 5.81
N ASP A 73 -5.99 -1.15 5.55
CA ASP A 73 -6.98 -0.59 4.62
C ASP A 73 -7.61 0.69 5.20
N GLU A 74 -7.70 0.79 6.52
CA GLU A 74 -8.26 1.93 7.24
C GLU A 74 -7.29 2.51 8.26
N ILE A 75 -6.14 3.06 7.81
CA ILE A 75 -5.25 3.81 8.71
C ILE A 75 -6.08 4.87 9.44
N PRO A 76 -6.16 4.83 10.80
CA PRO A 76 -7.02 5.73 11.56
C PRO A 76 -6.76 7.20 11.26
N ALA A 77 -7.84 7.98 11.17
CA ALA A 77 -7.77 9.41 10.86
C ALA A 77 -6.89 10.19 11.85
N GLU A 78 -6.89 9.80 13.12
CA GLU A 78 -6.07 10.41 14.17
C GLU A 78 -4.57 10.18 13.94
N LEU A 79 -4.19 8.99 13.44
CA LEU A 79 -2.80 8.69 13.08
C LEU A 79 -2.40 9.50 11.84
N ASN A 80 -3.28 9.62 10.85
CA ASN A 80 -3.04 10.45 9.67
C ASN A 80 -2.84 11.94 10.04
N GLU A 81 -3.69 12.49 10.93
CA GLU A 81 -3.53 13.87 11.39
C GLU A 81 -2.25 14.05 12.24
N THR A 82 -1.90 13.08 13.08
CA THR A 82 -0.63 13.11 13.83
C THR A 82 0.57 13.11 12.89
N ALA A 83 0.62 12.18 11.94
CA ALA A 83 1.69 12.08 10.95
C ALA A 83 1.81 13.36 10.10
N LYS A 84 0.68 13.94 9.68
CA LYS A 84 0.63 15.22 8.97
C LYS A 84 1.21 16.37 9.80
N ASN A 85 0.85 16.47 11.08
CA ASN A 85 1.34 17.54 11.97
C ASN A 85 2.84 17.41 12.26
N GLU A 86 3.35 16.18 12.42
CA GLU A 86 4.78 15.91 12.56
C GLU A 86 5.56 16.24 11.29
N LEU A 87 5.00 15.86 10.13
CA LEU A 87 5.61 16.11 8.83
C LEU A 87 5.75 17.62 8.58
N LEU A 88 4.70 18.41 8.83
CA LEU A 88 4.65 19.84 8.48
C LEU A 88 5.38 20.79 9.46
N GLN A 89 6.21 20.31 10.38
CA GLN A 89 7.08 21.16 11.23
C GLN A 89 8.13 21.96 10.40
N GLU A 90 8.62 23.10 10.90
CA GLU A 90 9.44 24.08 10.12
C GLU A 90 10.78 23.55 9.63
N ASP A 91 11.43 22.72 10.44
CA ASP A 91 12.70 22.09 10.12
C ASP A 91 12.58 20.98 9.06
N ASN A 92 11.36 20.52 8.73
CA ASN A 92 11.13 19.39 7.84
C ASN A 92 10.93 19.74 6.36
N VAL A 93 10.67 21.00 5.97
CA VAL A 93 10.37 21.36 4.55
C VAL A 93 11.46 20.87 3.58
N THR A 94 12.72 21.07 3.92
CA THR A 94 13.84 20.59 3.08
C THR A 94 13.92 19.07 3.02
N LYS A 95 13.63 18.38 4.13
CA LYS A 95 13.63 16.92 4.22
C LYS A 95 12.55 16.33 3.33
N ILE A 96 11.33 16.87 3.41
CA ILE A 96 10.19 16.46 2.59
C ILE A 96 10.50 16.70 1.11
N ALA A 97 10.97 17.90 0.74
CA ALA A 97 11.25 18.23 -0.65
C ALA A 97 12.30 17.30 -1.28
N LYS A 98 13.35 16.96 -0.53
CA LYS A 98 14.35 15.97 -0.97
C LYS A 98 13.75 14.57 -1.11
N ALA A 99 12.99 14.10 -0.13
CA ALA A 99 12.38 12.78 -0.17
C ALA A 99 11.40 12.63 -1.35
N ILE A 100 10.52 13.62 -1.56
CA ILE A 100 9.58 13.62 -2.70
C ILE A 100 10.33 13.74 -4.03
N THR A 101 11.42 14.53 -4.10
CA THR A 101 12.26 14.56 -5.32
C THR A 101 12.85 13.18 -5.61
N HIS A 102 13.28 12.46 -4.56
CA HIS A 102 13.77 11.09 -4.74
C HIS A 102 12.70 10.15 -5.26
N PHE A 103 11.52 10.19 -4.64
CA PHE A 103 10.37 9.37 -4.98
C PHE A 103 9.85 9.64 -6.40
N ALA A 104 9.44 10.89 -6.69
CA ALA A 104 8.68 11.22 -7.90
C ALA A 104 9.54 11.52 -9.13
N PHE A 105 10.84 11.79 -8.95
CA PHE A 105 11.71 12.19 -10.05
C PHE A 105 12.97 11.33 -10.13
N ARG A 106 13.80 11.36 -9.08
CA ARG A 106 15.16 10.80 -9.15
C ARG A 106 15.14 9.29 -9.31
N ASN A 107 14.30 8.57 -8.59
CA ASN A 107 14.24 7.10 -8.62
C ASN A 107 13.40 6.57 -9.80
N GLY A 108 13.08 7.42 -10.78
CA GLY A 108 12.35 7.06 -11.99
C GLY A 108 13.25 6.95 -13.23
N PRO A 109 12.69 7.13 -14.45
CA PRO A 109 13.42 6.98 -15.71
C PRO A 109 14.69 7.84 -15.83
N ILE A 110 14.75 8.97 -15.13
CA ILE A 110 15.91 9.87 -15.16
C ILE A 110 17.18 9.19 -14.59
N GLU A 111 17.05 8.27 -13.63
CA GLU A 111 18.20 7.51 -13.12
C GLU A 111 18.74 6.58 -14.19
N ALA A 112 17.85 5.89 -14.92
CA ALA A 112 18.26 4.99 -16.00
C ALA A 112 19.00 5.76 -17.11
N ILE A 113 18.53 6.97 -17.44
CA ILE A 113 19.19 7.85 -18.42
C ILE A 113 20.55 8.34 -17.89
N HIS A 114 20.64 8.69 -16.61
CA HIS A 114 21.89 9.12 -15.97
C HIS A 114 22.92 7.98 -15.88
N ALA A 115 22.45 6.75 -15.66
CA ALA A 115 23.29 5.55 -15.59
C ALA A 115 23.74 5.02 -16.97
N ASP A 116 23.16 5.52 -18.07
CA ASP A 116 23.55 5.13 -19.42
C ASP A 116 25.02 5.52 -19.70
N ARG A 117 25.77 4.58 -20.29
CA ARG A 117 27.16 4.74 -20.70
C ARG A 117 27.35 5.83 -21.75
N SER A 118 26.32 6.14 -22.54
CA SER A 118 26.32 7.26 -23.48
C SER A 118 26.33 8.64 -22.80
N LYS A 119 26.01 8.69 -21.49
CA LYS A 119 25.91 9.89 -20.63
C LYS A 119 25.14 11.05 -21.30
N ASN A 120 23.89 10.80 -21.67
CA ASN A 120 22.96 11.85 -22.10
C ASN A 120 22.76 12.92 -21.01
N ILE A 121 22.98 12.56 -19.74
CA ILE A 121 22.93 13.48 -18.61
C ILE A 121 24.16 13.23 -17.75
N THR A 122 24.89 14.29 -17.40
CA THR A 122 26.07 14.20 -16.55
C THR A 122 25.74 14.32 -15.05
N ASP A 123 26.71 14.02 -14.18
CA ASP A 123 26.55 14.26 -12.73
C ASP A 123 26.31 15.74 -12.40
N ALA A 124 26.88 16.66 -13.19
CA ALA A 124 26.69 18.09 -13.02
C ALA A 124 25.26 18.49 -13.39
N ASP A 125 24.74 17.99 -14.52
CA ASP A 125 23.37 18.21 -14.95
C ASP A 125 22.38 17.66 -13.91
N MET A 126 22.63 16.45 -13.41
CA MET A 126 21.78 15.87 -12.37
C MET A 126 21.76 16.69 -11.08
N LYS A 127 22.87 17.30 -10.67
CA LYS A 127 22.87 18.21 -9.51
C LYS A 127 21.99 19.43 -9.75
N ILE A 128 22.02 19.99 -10.96
CA ILE A 128 21.18 21.13 -11.35
C ILE A 128 19.70 20.72 -11.34
N LEU A 129 19.36 19.60 -11.98
CA LEU A 129 17.98 19.09 -12.04
C LEU A 129 17.42 18.75 -10.65
N ASN A 130 18.19 18.04 -9.83
CA ASN A 130 17.79 17.72 -8.46
C ASN A 130 17.57 19.00 -7.64
N LYS A 131 18.48 19.99 -7.76
CA LYS A 131 18.34 21.26 -7.04
C LYS A 131 17.11 22.05 -7.49
N PHE A 132 16.82 22.05 -8.80
CA PHE A 132 15.62 22.66 -9.35
C PHE A 132 14.35 22.02 -8.77
N MET A 133 14.26 20.69 -8.80
CA MET A 133 13.10 19.96 -8.28
C MET A 133 12.91 20.16 -6.77
N VAL A 134 13.98 20.02 -5.99
CA VAL A 134 13.94 20.23 -4.53
C VAL A 134 13.46 21.65 -4.19
N ASN A 135 13.96 22.67 -4.89
CA ASN A 135 13.53 24.06 -4.63
C ASN A 135 12.06 24.29 -4.99
N ARG A 136 11.58 23.76 -6.13
CA ARG A 136 10.18 23.90 -6.56
C ARG A 136 9.22 23.18 -5.62
N LEU A 137 9.55 21.95 -5.22
CA LEU A 137 8.75 21.19 -4.26
C LEU A 137 8.75 21.84 -2.88
N ALA A 138 9.90 22.35 -2.42
CA ALA A 138 9.98 23.07 -1.14
C ALA A 138 9.02 24.27 -1.10
N TYR A 139 8.89 25.01 -2.20
CA TYR A 139 7.94 26.12 -2.29
C TYR A 139 6.48 25.64 -2.20
N ILE A 140 6.11 24.57 -2.92
CA ILE A 140 4.75 24.01 -2.85
C ILE A 140 4.43 23.51 -1.42
N ILE A 141 5.38 22.80 -0.79
CA ILE A 141 5.24 22.30 0.59
C ILE A 141 5.07 23.46 1.57
N LEU A 142 5.83 24.55 1.40
CA LEU A 142 5.68 25.75 2.22
C LEU A 142 4.28 26.35 2.09
N LEU A 143 3.74 26.47 0.87
CA LEU A 143 2.37 26.98 0.66
C LEU A 143 1.31 26.10 1.33
N ILE A 144 1.42 24.78 1.19
CA ILE A 144 0.49 23.82 1.83
C ILE A 144 0.55 23.98 3.35
N LYS A 145 1.77 24.01 3.90
CA LYS A 145 1.99 24.19 5.33
C LYS A 145 1.39 25.48 5.87
N GLU A 146 1.58 26.59 5.16
CA GLU A 146 1.08 27.92 5.54
C GLU A 146 -0.43 28.08 5.26
N ASN A 147 -1.13 27.02 4.83
CA ASN A 147 -2.54 27.05 4.41
C ASN A 147 -2.83 28.04 3.27
N ARG A 148 -1.83 28.28 2.40
CA ARG A 148 -1.90 29.21 1.26
C ARG A 148 -2.45 28.52 0.01
N TRP A 149 -3.66 27.99 0.15
CA TRP A 149 -4.33 27.17 -0.86
C TRP A 149 -4.69 27.94 -2.13
N TYR A 150 -4.89 29.26 -2.04
CA TYR A 150 -5.17 30.07 -3.22
C TYR A 150 -3.97 30.13 -4.17
N GLU A 151 -2.75 30.27 -3.64
CA GLU A 151 -1.52 30.25 -4.42
C GLU A 151 -1.27 28.88 -5.04
N VAL A 152 -1.53 27.79 -4.31
CA VAL A 152 -1.47 26.42 -4.87
C VAL A 152 -2.44 26.29 -6.04
N LYS A 153 -3.71 26.68 -5.85
CA LYS A 153 -4.74 26.66 -6.90
C LYS A 153 -4.34 27.52 -8.10
N PHE A 154 -3.77 28.69 -7.86
CA PHE A 154 -3.30 29.58 -8.93
C PHE A 154 -2.22 28.89 -9.77
N ILE A 155 -1.21 28.28 -9.14
CA ILE A 155 -0.15 27.55 -9.86
C ILE A 155 -0.74 26.44 -10.72
N VAL A 156 -1.61 25.60 -10.14
CA VAL A 156 -2.26 24.48 -10.87
C VAL A 156 -3.03 24.99 -12.07
N ASN A 157 -3.94 25.95 -11.87
CA ASN A 157 -4.79 26.47 -12.94
C ASN A 157 -4.00 27.16 -14.06
N GLN A 158 -2.89 27.82 -13.72
CA GLN A 158 -2.08 28.49 -14.73
C GLN A 158 -1.27 27.49 -15.55
N LEU A 159 -0.72 26.44 -14.92
CA LEU A 159 0.05 25.42 -15.64
C LEU A 159 -0.84 24.53 -16.50
N ASP A 160 -1.99 24.11 -15.98
CA ASP A 160 -2.99 23.30 -16.72
C ASP A 160 -3.46 24.00 -18.00
N LYS A 161 -3.75 25.31 -17.93
CA LYS A 161 -4.13 26.10 -19.11
C LYS A 161 -3.04 26.17 -20.18
N MET A 162 -1.77 26.09 -19.80
CA MET A 162 -0.65 26.36 -20.71
C MET A 162 0.04 25.09 -21.21
N PHE A 163 0.01 23.99 -20.46
CA PHE A 163 0.85 22.81 -20.68
C PHE A 163 0.08 21.51 -20.41
N GLY A 164 0.57 20.38 -20.94
CA GLY A 164 0.07 19.05 -20.59
C GLY A 164 -1.21 18.60 -21.28
N ASN A 165 -1.88 19.48 -22.05
CA ASN A 165 -3.14 19.14 -22.76
C ASN A 165 -3.05 17.96 -23.75
N ASN A 166 -1.83 17.54 -24.11
CA ASN A 166 -1.56 16.43 -25.02
C ASN A 166 -0.87 15.24 -24.33
N TRP A 167 -0.78 15.26 -23.00
CA TRP A 167 -0.22 14.15 -22.22
C TRP A 167 -1.32 13.17 -21.85
N ASP A 168 -0.95 11.93 -21.60
CA ASP A 168 -1.88 10.92 -21.10
C ASP A 168 -2.38 11.30 -19.70
N GLU A 169 -3.59 10.83 -19.37
CA GLU A 169 -4.17 10.99 -18.04
C GLU A 169 -3.26 10.39 -16.97
N ALA A 170 -3.16 11.09 -15.84
CA ALA A 170 -2.33 10.62 -14.73
C ALA A 170 -2.94 9.36 -14.09
N VAL A 171 -2.09 8.34 -13.92
CA VAL A 171 -2.40 7.14 -13.14
C VAL A 171 -1.58 7.18 -11.84
N PRO A 172 -2.20 7.04 -10.66
CA PRO A 172 -1.45 6.96 -9.41
C PRO A 172 -0.47 5.77 -9.41
N ASP A 173 0.77 6.05 -9.03
CA ASP A 173 1.85 5.07 -8.88
C ASP A 173 2.53 5.30 -7.53
N ASP A 174 2.53 4.27 -6.68
CA ASP A 174 3.10 4.32 -5.34
C ASP A 174 4.61 4.04 -5.32
N GLY A 175 5.20 3.70 -6.47
CA GLY A 175 6.60 3.31 -6.59
C GLY A 175 6.99 2.10 -5.74
N GLY A 176 6.01 1.25 -5.37
CA GLY A 176 6.18 0.11 -4.46
C GLY A 176 6.29 0.48 -2.97
N MET A 177 6.02 1.73 -2.59
CA MET A 177 6.08 2.19 -1.20
C MET A 177 4.98 1.57 -0.34
N GLU A 178 3.82 1.23 -0.91
CA GLU A 178 2.73 0.57 -0.20
C GLU A 178 3.17 -0.78 0.34
N ALA A 179 3.85 -1.60 -0.49
CA ALA A 179 4.37 -2.90 -0.06
C ALA A 179 5.40 -2.76 1.09
N LEU A 180 6.26 -1.75 1.02
CA LEU A 180 7.24 -1.46 2.06
C LEU A 180 6.59 -1.00 3.37
N LEU A 181 5.55 -0.14 3.27
CA LEU A 181 4.77 0.30 4.43
C LEU A 181 4.09 -0.90 5.12
N LYS A 182 3.48 -1.79 4.33
CA LYS A 182 2.85 -3.02 4.83
C LYS A 182 3.86 -3.91 5.56
N GLU A 183 5.07 -4.04 5.03
CA GLU A 183 6.13 -4.81 5.67
C GLU A 183 6.61 -4.17 6.99
N ASP A 184 6.76 -2.85 7.03
CA ASP A 184 7.21 -2.13 8.23
C ASP A 184 6.19 -2.20 9.36
N ILE A 185 4.90 -1.98 9.05
CA ILE A 185 3.79 -2.14 10.01
C ILE A 185 3.76 -3.58 10.55
N LYS A 186 3.89 -4.58 9.67
CA LYS A 186 3.95 -5.98 10.09
C LYS A 186 5.11 -6.26 11.05
N LYS A 187 6.31 -5.74 10.76
CA LYS A 187 7.47 -5.88 11.65
C LYS A 187 7.27 -5.21 13.00
N ALA A 188 6.67 -4.02 13.03
CA ALA A 188 6.35 -3.32 14.28
C ALA A 188 5.34 -4.13 15.10
N TRP A 189 4.32 -4.69 14.44
CA TRP A 189 3.29 -5.50 15.06
C TRP A 189 3.81 -6.84 15.59
N ASP A 190 4.76 -7.49 14.90
CA ASP A 190 5.38 -8.75 15.36
C ASP A 190 6.27 -8.57 16.60
N ARG A 191 6.69 -7.34 16.91
CA ARG A 191 7.50 -7.00 18.10
C ARG A 191 6.67 -6.69 19.35
N LEU A 192 5.34 -6.57 19.20
CA LEU A 192 4.36 -6.38 20.28
C LEU A 192 3.80 -7.73 20.75
#